data_AF-A0A9E1WH31-F1
#
_entry.id   AF-A0A9E1WH31-F1
#
_cell.length_a   1.000
_cell.length_b   1.000
_cell.length_c   1.000
_cell.angle_alpha   90.00
_cell.angle_beta   90.00
_cell.angle_gamma   90.00
#
_symmetry.space_group_name_H-M   'P 1'
#
loop_
_entity.id
_entity.type
_entity.pdbx_description
1 polymer ?
#
loop_
_entity_poly.entity_id
_entity_poly.type
_entity_poly.pdbx_seq_one_letter_code
_entity_poly.pdbx_strand_id
1 'polypeptide(L)'
;MSKISYFISISIVLLILSQFFMAYQSSKIESPKYTLLKAYDEFELRQYGSMIVAQTVVKSKSYESSSSNGFRTVANYIFGGNDEKKKIAMTSPV
;
A
#
# COMPACT_ATOMS: atom_id res chain seq x y z
N MET A 1 5.45 40.83 14.79
CA MET A 1 5.51 39.36 14.58
C MET A 1 6.96 38.97 14.43
N SER A 2 7.52 38.12 15.30
CA SER A 2 8.94 37.74 15.24
C SER A 2 9.19 36.92 13.97
N LYS A 3 10.39 37.02 13.38
CA LYS A 3 10.77 36.21 12.20
C LYS A 3 10.48 34.72 12.41
N ILE A 4 10.60 34.24 13.65
CA ILE A 4 10.22 32.90 14.10
C ILE A 4 8.76 32.55 13.77
N SER A 5 7.80 33.43 14.05
CA SER A 5 6.37 33.15 13.80
C SER A 5 6.05 32.97 12.31
N TYR A 6 6.78 33.66 11.43
CA TYR A 6 6.64 33.54 9.97
C TYR A 6 7.20 32.20 9.48
N PHE A 7 8.39 31.80 9.96
CA PHE A 7 8.98 30.50 9.64
C PHE A 7 8.09 29.34 10.08
N ILE A 8 7.51 29.41 11.29
CA ILE A 8 6.59 28.38 11.78
C ILE A 8 5.35 28.28 10.89
N SER A 9 4.76 29.42 10.51
CA SER A 9 3.59 29.45 9.62
C SER A 9 3.88 28.79 8.27
N ILE A 10 5.02 29.10 7.64
CA ILE A 10 5.43 28.47 6.37
C ILE A 10 5.61 26.96 6.54
N SER A 11 6.29 26.52 7.58
CA SER A 11 6.50 25.09 7.84
C SER A 11 5.19 24.33 8.03
N ILE A 12 4.20 24.95 8.69
CA ILE A 12 2.86 24.37 8.86
C ILE A 12 2.16 24.24 7.51
N VAL A 13 2.20 25.29 6.68
CA VAL A 13 1.60 25.25 5.33
C VAL A 13 2.25 24.16 4.47
N LEU A 14 3.58 24.04 4.50
CA LEU A 14 4.31 22.99 3.77
C LEU A 14 3.94 21.59 4.25
N LEU A 15 3.78 21.41 5.57
CA LEU A 15 3.37 20.13 6.14
C LEU A 15 1.93 19.78 5.72
N ILE A 16 1.01 20.74 5.71
CA ILE A 16 -0.36 20.51 5.26
C ILE A 16 -0.38 20.13 3.76
N LEU A 17 0.37 20.85 2.93
CA LEU A 17 0.48 20.55 1.50
C LEU A 17 1.06 19.15 1.24
N SER A 18 2.06 18.72 2.02
CA SER A 18 2.63 17.38 1.87
C SER A 18 1.63 16.28 2.23
N GLN A 19 0.79 16.50 3.24
CA GLN A 19 -0.27 15.53 3.61
C GLN A 19 -1.34 15.40 2.52
N PHE A 20 -1.77 16.52 1.94
CA PHE A 20 -2.70 16.49 0.80
C PHE A 20 -2.10 15.77 -0.41
N PHE A 21 -0.82 16.01 -0.70
CA PHE A 21 -0.12 15.31 -1.78
C PHE A 21 -0.06 13.79 -1.53
N MET A 22 0.28 13.37 -0.31
CA MET A 22 0.34 11.95 0.06
C MET A 22 -1.04 11.26 -0.02
N ALA A 23 -2.09 11.92 0.47
CA ALA A 23 -3.46 11.41 0.40
C ALA A 23 -3.92 11.21 -1.06
N TYR A 24 -3.61 12.17 -1.92
CA TYR A 24 -3.92 12.08 -3.35
C TYR A 24 -3.20 10.91 -4.03
N GLN A 25 -1.91 10.72 -3.75
CA GLN A 25 -1.15 9.60 -4.31
C GLN A 25 -1.66 8.24 -3.82
N SER A 26 -2.02 8.13 -2.53
CA SER A 26 -2.57 6.89 -1.96
C SER A 26 -3.89 6.46 -2.61
N SER A 27 -4.76 7.42 -2.94
CA SER A 27 -6.05 7.15 -3.60
C SER A 27 -5.93 6.52 -5.00
N LYS A 28 -4.74 6.60 -5.61
CA LYS A 28 -4.46 6.05 -6.94
C LYS A 28 -3.89 4.63 -6.91
N ILE A 29 -3.59 4.09 -5.73
CA ILE A 29 -3.07 2.72 -5.62
C ILE A 29 -4.21 1.77 -6.02
N GLU A 30 -3.94 0.93 -7.02
CA GLU A 30 -4.91 -0.05 -7.47
C GLU A 30 -5.21 -1.04 -6.35
N SER A 31 -6.50 -1.36 -6.19
CA SER A 31 -7.00 -2.31 -5.21
C SER A 31 -7.97 -3.30 -5.86
N PRO A 32 -8.04 -4.53 -5.33
CA PRO A 32 -8.91 -5.55 -5.89
C PRO A 32 -10.37 -5.12 -5.75
N LYS A 33 -11.09 -5.10 -6.88
CA LYS A 33 -12.52 -4.79 -6.91
C LYS A 33 -13.30 -5.91 -6.23
N TYR A 34 -14.27 -5.54 -5.40
CA TYR A 34 -15.17 -6.46 -4.74
C TYR A 34 -16.61 -5.98 -4.82
N THR A 35 -17.53 -6.92 -4.71
CA THR A 35 -18.94 -6.65 -4.45
C THR A 35 -19.20 -6.84 -2.96
N LEU A 36 -19.73 -5.81 -2.29
CA LEU A 36 -20.19 -5.93 -0.92
C LEU A 36 -21.52 -6.70 -0.92
N LEU A 37 -21.49 -7.93 -0.40
CA LEU A 37 -22.69 -8.76 -0.32
C LEU A 37 -23.53 -8.40 0.90
N LYS A 38 -22.87 -8.10 2.02
CA LYS A 38 -23.53 -7.71 3.27
C LYS A 38 -22.56 -6.99 4.21
N ALA A 39 -23.05 -5.96 4.90
CA ALA A 39 -22.36 -5.31 6.00
C ALA A 39 -23.04 -5.66 7.32
N TYR A 40 -22.22 -5.93 8.35
CA TYR A 40 -22.60 -6.11 9.73
C TYR A 40 -21.87 -5.06 10.57
N ASP A 41 -22.25 -4.91 11.84
CA ASP A 41 -21.65 -3.88 12.71
C ASP A 41 -20.14 -4.09 12.91
N GLU A 42 -19.66 -5.34 12.93
CA GLU A 42 -18.25 -5.66 13.20
C GLU A 42 -17.44 -6.08 11.96
N PHE A 43 -18.11 -6.47 10.88
CA PHE A 43 -17.42 -7.01 9.70
C PHE A 43 -18.25 -6.89 8.41
N GLU A 44 -17.58 -7.09 7.28
CA GLU A 44 -18.20 -7.10 5.96
C GLU A 44 -17.99 -8.44 5.24
N LEU A 45 -19.01 -8.88 4.53
CA LEU A 45 -18.92 -9.98 3.59
C LEU A 45 -18.68 -9.44 2.17
N ARG A 46 -17.45 -9.59 1.68
CA ARG A 46 -17.00 -9.11 0.36
C ARG A 46 -16.76 -10.29 -0.58
N GLN A 47 -17.29 -10.19 -1.81
CA GLN A 47 -17.00 -11.13 -2.88
C GLN A 47 -15.99 -10.51 -3.85
N TYR A 48 -14.84 -11.16 -4.00
CA TYR A 48 -13.83 -10.78 -4.98
C TYR A 48 -14.00 -11.60 -6.26
N GLY A 49 -13.80 -10.94 -7.40
CA GLY A 49 -13.75 -11.63 -8.69
C GLY A 49 -12.43 -12.41 -8.87
N SER A 50 -12.31 -13.09 -10.01
CA SER A 50 -11.03 -13.71 -10.41
C SER A 50 -9.94 -12.65 -10.53
N MET A 51 -8.77 -12.94 -9.96
CA MET A 51 -7.61 -12.08 -10.01
C MET A 51 -6.34 -12.92 -10.15
N ILE A 52 -5.31 -12.31 -10.74
CA ILE A 52 -3.97 -12.89 -10.81
C ILE A 52 -3.18 -12.37 -9.61
N VAL A 53 -2.58 -13.29 -8.85
CA VAL A 53 -1.76 -12.96 -7.68
C VAL A 53 -0.38 -13.58 -7.82
N ALA A 54 0.65 -12.77 -7.53
CA ALA A 54 2.00 -13.28 -7.32
C ALA A 54 2.13 -13.70 -5.85
N GLN A 55 2.40 -14.97 -5.61
CA GLN A 55 2.52 -15.54 -4.27
C GLN A 55 3.84 -16.28 -4.09
N THR A 56 4.30 -16.36 -2.83
CA THR A 56 5.49 -17.11 -2.46
C THR A 56 5.22 -17.94 -1.21
N VAL A 57 5.95 -19.05 -1.07
CA VAL A 57 5.86 -19.94 0.10
C VAL A 57 7.10 -19.73 0.95
N VAL A 58 6.90 -19.45 2.24
CA VAL A 58 7.97 -19.26 3.22
C VAL A 58 7.97 -20.39 4.25
N LYS A 59 9.16 -20.86 4.64
CA LYS A 59 9.34 -22.00 5.56
C LYS A 59 9.64 -21.60 7.01
N SER A 60 9.35 -20.36 7.42
CA SER A 60 9.63 -19.86 8.77
C SER A 60 8.48 -20.15 9.74
N LYS A 61 8.81 -20.42 11.02
CA LYS A 61 7.83 -20.68 12.09
C LYS A 61 7.18 -19.40 12.65
N SER A 62 7.76 -18.23 12.41
CA SER A 62 7.26 -16.94 12.92
C SER A 62 6.52 -16.17 11.83
N TYR A 63 5.31 -15.69 12.14
CA TYR A 63 4.51 -14.87 11.24
C TYR A 63 5.24 -13.61 10.79
N GLU A 64 5.89 -12.90 11.71
CA GLU A 64 6.60 -11.64 11.43
C GLU A 64 7.73 -11.86 10.40
N SER A 65 8.53 -12.90 10.64
CA SER A 65 9.63 -13.29 9.75
C SER A 65 9.12 -13.76 8.40
N SER A 66 8.04 -14.55 8.40
CA SER A 66 7.38 -15.05 7.19
C SER A 66 6.82 -13.91 6.34
N SER A 67 6.13 -12.94 6.95
CA SER A 67 5.53 -11.80 6.27
C SER A 67 6.60 -10.89 5.63
N SER A 68 7.61 -10.48 6.40
CA SER A 68 8.68 -9.61 5.88
C SER A 68 9.47 -10.28 4.75
N ASN A 69 9.85 -11.55 4.91
CA ASN A 69 10.61 -12.26 3.90
C ASN A 69 9.76 -12.59 2.65
N GLY A 70 8.51 -13.00 2.85
CA GLY A 70 7.58 -13.26 1.76
C GLY A 70 7.31 -12.01 0.94
N PHE A 71 7.06 -10.88 1.60
CA PHE A 71 6.90 -9.60 0.93
C PHE A 71 8.13 -9.20 0.13
N ARG A 72 9.35 -9.35 0.68
CA ARG A 72 10.59 -9.05 -0.07
C ARG A 72 10.71 -9.85 -1.36
N THR A 73 10.31 -11.13 -1.35
CA THR A 73 10.31 -11.96 -2.57
C THR A 73 9.32 -11.43 -3.61
N VAL A 74 8.08 -11.15 -3.21
CA VAL A 74 7.05 -10.61 -4.13
C VAL A 74 7.45 -9.21 -4.61
N ALA A 75 7.97 -8.36 -3.74
CA ALA A 75 8.47 -7.04 -4.09
C ALA A 75 9.62 -7.11 -5.09
N ASN A 76 10.56 -8.05 -4.92
CA ASN A 76 11.63 -8.27 -5.90
C ASN A 76 11.06 -8.60 -7.28
N TYR A 77 10.06 -9.49 -7.36
CA TYR A 77 9.36 -9.80 -8.61
C TYR A 77 8.71 -8.55 -9.23
N ILE A 78 7.96 -7.77 -8.44
CA ILE A 78 7.26 -6.54 -8.88
C ILE A 78 8.25 -5.48 -9.41
N PHE A 79 9.42 -5.33 -8.76
CA PHE A 79 10.40 -4.31 -9.12
C PHE A 79 11.41 -4.73 -10.20
N GLY A 80 11.13 -5.80 -10.94
CA GLY A 80 11.93 -6.22 -12.11
C GLY A 80 12.82 -7.44 -11.89
N GLY A 81 12.63 -8.17 -10.79
CA GLY A 81 13.21 -9.50 -10.56
C GLY A 81 12.49 -10.65 -11.27
N ASN A 82 11.59 -10.35 -12.21
CA ASN A 82 10.95 -11.33 -13.09
C ASN A 82 11.76 -11.56 -14.38
N ASP A 83 11.48 -12.65 -15.08
CA ASP A 83 12.23 -13.07 -16.28
C ASP A 83 12.24 -12.02 -17.41
N GLU A 84 11.20 -11.19 -17.48
CA GLU A 84 11.07 -10.12 -18.47
C GLU A 84 11.67 -8.78 -18.01
N LYS A 85 12.21 -8.71 -16.77
CA LYS A 85 12.73 -7.49 -16.13
C LYS A 85 11.74 -6.32 -16.11
N LYS A 86 10.43 -6.61 -16.17
CA LYS A 86 9.38 -5.59 -16.20
C LYS A 86 9.10 -5.07 -14.80
N LYS A 87 8.86 -3.77 -14.68
CA LYS A 87 8.35 -3.18 -13.43
C LYS A 87 6.82 -3.22 -13.45
N ILE A 88 6.24 -3.79 -12.40
CA ILE A 88 4.80 -3.83 -12.16
C ILE A 88 4.48 -2.77 -11.10
N ALA A 89 3.34 -2.09 -11.22
CA ALA A 89 2.92 -1.11 -10.21
C ALA A 89 2.59 -1.82 -8.89
N MET A 90 2.94 -1.19 -7.76
CA MET A 90 2.51 -1.67 -6.44
C MET A 90 0.98 -1.54 -6.30
N THR A 91 0.37 -2.53 -5.68
CA THR A 91 -1.07 -2.58 -5.37
C THR A 91 -1.30 -2.72 -3.88
N SER A 92 -2.56 -2.56 -3.44
CA SER A 92 -2.96 -2.69 -2.04
C SER A 92 -4.31 -3.41 -1.92
N PRO A 93 -4.55 -4.21 -0.88
CA PRO A 93 -3.61 -4.60 0.17
C PRO A 93 -2.59 -5.65 -0.32
N VAL A 94 -1.61 -5.96 0.54
CA VAL A 94 -0.63 -7.05 0.39
C VAL A 94 -1.08 -8.26 1.21
#